data_AF-A0A9W4JDW2-F1
#
_entry.id   AF-A0A9W4JDW2-F1
#
_cell.length_a   1.000
_cell.length_b   1.000
_cell.length_c   1.000
_cell.angle_alpha   90.00
_cell.angle_beta   90.00
_cell.angle_gamma   90.00
#
_symmetry.space_group_name_H-M   'P 1'
#
loop_
_entity.id
_entity.type
_entity.pdbx_description
1 polymer ?
#
loop_
_entity_poly.entity_id
_entity_poly.type
_entity_poly.pdbx_seq_one_letter_code
_entity_poly.pdbx_strand_id
1 'polypeptide(L)'
;MSTTTTTAATAATPSIGSRKNGKNWHGTKKAFRPNAGLTSYAKRQEARKHADAVKELEREMKAEHEAERKAHIQRIKDRREAKEEKLRYEKMAEKMHHKRVERLKRREKRNKLLNS
;
A
#
# COMPACT_ATOMS: atom_id res chain seq x y z
N MET A 1 44.44 15.32 -34.76
CA MET A 1 43.29 14.41 -34.59
C MET A 1 42.25 15.16 -33.76
N SER A 2 41.32 15.85 -34.43
CA SER A 2 40.27 16.63 -33.76
C SER A 2 38.94 15.93 -33.99
N THR A 3 38.34 15.41 -32.93
CA THR A 3 37.01 14.81 -32.96
C THR A 3 35.95 15.90 -32.83
N THR A 4 35.19 16.13 -33.90
CA THR A 4 33.97 16.94 -33.87
C THR A 4 32.80 16.07 -33.41
N THR A 5 32.28 16.33 -32.22
CA THR A 5 31.03 15.73 -31.73
C THR A 5 29.85 16.55 -32.24
N THR A 6 29.04 15.99 -33.14
CA THR A 6 27.80 16.60 -33.62
C THR A 6 26.67 16.32 -32.61
N THR A 7 26.32 17.32 -31.82
CA THR A 7 25.15 17.26 -30.93
C THR A 7 23.88 17.54 -31.73
N ALA A 8 23.06 16.51 -31.95
CA ALA A 8 21.74 16.66 -32.55
C ALA A 8 20.80 17.37 -31.58
N ALA A 9 20.42 18.61 -31.90
CA ALA A 9 19.45 19.38 -31.13
C ALA A 9 18.03 18.85 -31.37
N THR A 10 17.46 18.21 -30.35
CA THR A 10 16.05 17.81 -30.32
C THR A 10 15.19 19.08 -30.29
N ALA A 11 14.47 19.38 -31.37
CA ALA A 11 13.57 20.52 -31.45
C ALA A 11 12.48 20.40 -30.37
N ALA A 12 12.48 21.33 -29.41
CA ALA A 12 11.48 21.41 -28.35
C ALA A 12 10.11 21.74 -28.94
N THR A 13 9.12 20.86 -28.72
CA THR A 13 7.72 21.12 -29.03
C THR A 13 7.21 22.30 -28.19
N PRO A 14 6.53 23.30 -28.79
CA PRO A 14 6.05 24.46 -28.05
C PRO A 14 5.03 24.04 -26.99
N SER A 15 5.21 24.52 -25.75
CA SER A 15 4.32 24.22 -24.62
C SER A 15 2.95 24.89 -24.82
N ILE A 16 2.02 24.18 -25.43
CA ILE A 16 0.61 24.58 -25.56
C ILE A 16 -0.08 24.20 -24.25
N GLY A 17 -0.65 25.16 -23.52
CA GLY A 17 -1.52 24.86 -22.36
C GLY A 17 -1.42 25.78 -21.16
N SER A 18 -0.34 26.56 -21.01
CA SER A 18 -0.27 27.59 -19.95
C SER A 18 -0.93 28.90 -20.43
N ARG A 19 -1.97 29.38 -19.72
CA ARG A 19 -2.59 30.69 -19.98
C ARG A 19 -1.62 31.79 -19.57
N LYS A 20 -0.75 32.19 -20.49
CA LYS A 20 0.14 33.36 -20.32
C LYS A 20 -0.42 34.51 -21.15
N ASN A 21 -0.50 35.70 -20.55
CA ASN A 21 -0.97 36.90 -21.23
C ASN A 21 -0.13 37.13 -22.51
N GLY A 22 -0.79 37.43 -23.63
CA GLY A 22 -0.15 37.60 -24.95
C GLY A 22 0.29 36.32 -25.66
N LYS A 23 0.05 35.11 -25.12
CA LYS A 23 0.34 33.83 -25.81
C LYS A 23 -0.94 33.04 -26.06
N ASN A 24 -1.07 32.48 -27.27
CA ASN A 24 -2.23 31.68 -27.64
C ASN A 24 -2.24 30.35 -26.86
N TRP A 25 -3.19 30.21 -25.91
CA TRP A 25 -3.34 29.01 -25.09
C TRP A 25 -4.18 27.93 -25.79
N HIS A 26 -4.93 28.30 -26.83
CA HIS A 26 -5.68 27.37 -27.65
C HIS A 26 -4.73 26.62 -28.59
N GLY A 27 -4.87 25.29 -28.65
CA GLY A 27 -4.20 24.49 -29.67
C GLY A 27 -4.65 24.87 -31.08
N THR A 28 -3.75 24.75 -32.05
CA THR A 28 -4.07 24.95 -33.47
C THR A 28 -5.12 23.92 -33.91
N LYS A 29 -6.31 24.38 -34.30
CA LYS A 29 -7.38 23.51 -34.80
C LYS A 29 -6.93 22.89 -36.12
N LYS A 30 -6.79 21.56 -36.17
CA LYS A 30 -6.51 20.85 -37.42
C LYS A 30 -7.78 20.81 -38.28
N ALA A 31 -7.61 20.86 -39.60
CA ALA A 31 -8.73 20.69 -40.53
C ALA A 31 -9.41 19.33 -40.30
N PHE A 32 -10.74 19.31 -40.38
CA PHE A 32 -11.52 18.08 -40.29
C PHE A 32 -11.17 17.16 -41.48
N ARG A 33 -10.80 15.93 -41.17
CA ARG A 33 -10.49 14.90 -42.18
C ARG A 33 -11.41 13.71 -41.91
N PRO A 34 -12.42 13.44 -42.75
CA PRO A 34 -13.43 12.42 -42.47
C PRO A 34 -12.84 11.01 -42.32
N ASN A 35 -11.71 10.75 -42.98
CA ASN A 35 -11.01 9.46 -42.89
C ASN A 35 -9.96 9.37 -41.77
N ALA A 36 -9.69 10.46 -41.05
CA ALA A 36 -8.71 10.45 -39.97
C ALA A 36 -9.27 9.71 -38.74
N GLY A 37 -8.70 8.54 -38.43
CA GLY A 37 -9.12 7.71 -37.31
C GLY A 37 -9.82 6.40 -37.70
N LEU A 38 -10.15 6.22 -38.99
CA LEU A 38 -10.57 4.92 -39.49
C LEU A 38 -9.37 3.97 -39.52
N THR A 39 -9.27 3.12 -38.51
CA THR A 39 -8.34 2.01 -38.45
C THR A 39 -8.95 0.77 -39.09
N SER A 40 -8.13 -0.14 -39.61
CA SER A 40 -8.64 -1.45 -40.02
C SER A 40 -9.15 -2.22 -38.79
N TYR A 41 -10.12 -3.13 -38.99
CA TYR A 41 -10.63 -3.97 -37.91
C TYR A 41 -9.50 -4.78 -37.25
N ALA A 42 -8.57 -5.32 -38.05
CA ALA A 42 -7.38 -6.02 -37.57
C ALA A 42 -6.57 -5.17 -36.57
N LYS A 43 -6.29 -3.91 -36.90
CA LYS A 43 -5.55 -3.00 -36.03
C LYS A 43 -6.28 -2.67 -34.73
N ARG A 44 -7.63 -2.61 -34.75
CA ARG A 44 -8.44 -2.47 -33.52
C ARG A 44 -8.39 -3.72 -32.66
N GLN A 45 -8.41 -4.91 -33.26
CA GLN A 45 -8.32 -6.16 -32.51
C GLN A 45 -6.96 -6.32 -31.83
N GLU A 46 -5.88 -5.98 -32.52
CA GLU A 46 -4.54 -5.94 -31.92
C GLU A 46 -4.46 -4.96 -30.74
N ALA A 47 -5.02 -3.76 -30.89
CA ALA A 47 -5.05 -2.77 -29.81
C ALA A 47 -5.88 -3.24 -28.60
N ARG A 48 -7.00 -3.96 -28.83
CA ARG A 48 -7.80 -4.56 -27.74
C ARG A 48 -7.02 -5.65 -27.02
N LYS A 49 -6.41 -6.58 -27.75
CA LYS A 49 -5.57 -7.64 -27.17
C LYS A 49 -4.45 -7.06 -26.31
N HIS A 50 -3.78 -6.00 -26.79
CA HIS A 50 -2.76 -5.31 -26.01
C HIS A 50 -3.35 -4.66 -24.75
N ALA A 51 -4.50 -3.99 -24.85
CA ALA A 51 -5.15 -3.38 -23.70
C ALA A 51 -5.61 -4.42 -22.66
N ASP A 52 -6.07 -5.59 -23.11
CA ASP A 52 -6.48 -6.67 -22.22
C ASP A 52 -5.27 -7.29 -21.50
N ALA A 53 -4.16 -7.50 -22.21
CA ALA A 53 -2.91 -7.96 -21.59
C ALA A 53 -2.38 -6.98 -20.53
N VAL A 54 -2.45 -5.66 -20.79
CA VAL A 54 -2.06 -4.64 -19.80
C VAL A 54 -2.97 -4.69 -18.57
N LYS A 55 -4.29 -4.84 -18.76
CA LYS A 55 -5.24 -4.93 -17.64
C LYS A 55 -5.07 -6.19 -16.81
N GLU A 56 -4.69 -7.30 -17.43
CA GLU A 56 -4.38 -8.54 -16.71
C GLU A 56 -3.16 -8.35 -15.82
N LEU A 57 -2.07 -7.79 -16.38
CA LEU A 57 -0.88 -7.44 -15.61
C LEU A 57 -1.18 -6.49 -14.44
N GLU A 58 -1.98 -5.45 -14.69
CA GLU A 58 -2.40 -4.51 -13.62
C GLU A 58 -3.22 -5.20 -12.52
N ARG A 59 -4.06 -6.18 -12.89
CA ARG A 59 -4.88 -6.94 -11.94
C ARG A 59 -4.01 -7.85 -11.09
N GLU A 60 -3.05 -8.54 -11.69
CA GLU A 60 -2.08 -9.40 -11.00
C GLU A 60 -1.27 -8.59 -9.99
N MET A 61 -0.70 -7.45 -10.42
CA MET A 61 0.07 -6.57 -9.54
C MET A 61 -0.76 -6.05 -8.35
N LYS A 62 -2.03 -5.70 -8.58
CA LYS A 62 -2.93 -5.26 -7.50
C LYS A 62 -3.27 -6.40 -6.54
N ALA A 63 -3.52 -7.59 -7.07
CA ALA A 63 -3.85 -8.76 -6.27
C ALA A 63 -2.67 -9.17 -5.36
N GLU A 64 -1.44 -9.14 -5.87
CA GLU A 64 -0.22 -9.40 -5.10
C GLU A 64 -0.04 -8.38 -3.97
N HIS A 65 -0.14 -7.08 -4.29
CA HIS A 65 -0.03 -6.02 -3.29
C HIS A 65 -1.11 -6.12 -2.20
N GLU A 66 -2.35 -6.45 -2.57
CA GLU A 66 -3.41 -6.68 -1.59
C GLU A 66 -3.18 -7.93 -0.73
N ALA A 67 -2.63 -9.00 -1.29
CA ALA A 67 -2.28 -10.20 -0.56
C ALA A 67 -1.18 -9.92 0.47
N GLU A 68 -0.13 -9.18 0.09
CA GLU A 68 0.93 -8.75 1.00
C GLU A 68 0.38 -7.87 2.13
N ARG A 69 -0.48 -6.91 1.80
CA ARG A 69 -1.14 -6.05 2.79
C ARG A 69 -1.99 -6.87 3.76
N LYS A 70 -2.77 -7.84 3.26
CA LYS A 70 -3.57 -8.74 4.10
C LYS A 70 -2.69 -9.60 4.99
N ALA A 71 -1.59 -10.15 4.47
CA ALA A 71 -0.63 -10.93 5.26
C ALA A 71 0.00 -10.08 6.38
N HIS A 72 0.35 -8.82 6.10
CA HIS A 72 0.85 -7.91 7.12
C HIS A 72 -0.18 -7.62 8.22
N ILE A 73 -1.43 -7.33 7.83
CA ILE A 73 -2.53 -7.11 8.78
C ILE A 73 -2.76 -8.35 9.64
N GLN A 74 -2.75 -9.54 9.05
CA GLN A 74 -2.95 -10.78 9.79
C GLN A 74 -1.84 -10.99 10.83
N ARG A 75 -0.57 -10.83 10.46
CA ARG A 75 0.55 -10.91 11.41
C ARG A 75 0.43 -9.93 12.57
N ILE A 76 -0.10 -8.72 12.33
CA ILE A 76 -0.34 -7.74 13.39
C ILE A 76 -1.44 -8.22 14.33
N LYS A 77 -2.54 -8.76 13.80
CA LYS A 77 -3.65 -9.29 14.59
C LYS A 77 -3.19 -10.47 15.44
N ASP A 78 -2.54 -11.46 14.83
CA ASP A 78 -2.04 -12.64 15.53
C ASP A 78 -1.11 -12.27 16.69
N ARG A 79 -0.21 -11.29 16.47
CA ARG A 79 0.68 -10.77 17.52
C ARG A 79 -0.09 -10.07 18.65
N ARG A 80 -1.16 -9.35 18.34
CA ARG A 80 -2.00 -8.68 19.35
C ARG A 80 -2.77 -9.71 20.17
N GLU A 81 -3.39 -10.67 19.50
CA GLU A 81 -4.14 -11.77 20.13
C GLU A 81 -3.22 -12.59 21.05
N ALA A 82 -2.04 -13.00 20.58
CA ALA A 82 -1.06 -13.70 21.41
C ALA A 82 -0.62 -12.89 22.64
N LYS A 83 -0.49 -11.56 22.51
CA LYS A 83 -0.16 -10.67 23.63
C LYS A 83 -1.33 -10.57 24.62
N GLU A 84 -2.56 -10.45 24.14
CA GLU A 84 -3.75 -10.38 24.98
C GLU A 84 -3.97 -11.68 25.76
N GLU A 85 -3.78 -12.83 25.12
CA GLU A 85 -3.83 -14.13 25.78
C GLU A 85 -2.76 -14.25 26.87
N LYS A 86 -1.51 -13.89 26.56
CA LYS A 86 -0.43 -13.87 27.54
C LYS A 86 -0.77 -12.98 28.74
N LEU A 87 -1.23 -11.75 28.50
CA LEU A 87 -1.63 -10.82 29.57
C LEU A 87 -2.80 -11.35 30.40
N ARG A 88 -3.76 -12.06 29.77
CA ARG A 88 -4.86 -12.71 30.47
C ARG A 88 -4.36 -13.80 31.44
N TYR A 89 -3.42 -14.62 30.99
CA TYR A 89 -2.80 -15.63 31.84
C TYR A 89 -1.98 -15.02 32.98
N GLU A 90 -1.20 -13.97 32.70
CA GLU A 90 -0.44 -13.23 33.72
C GLU A 90 -1.36 -12.65 34.79
N LYS A 91 -2.44 -11.97 34.40
CA LYS A 91 -3.43 -11.42 35.34
C LYS A 91 -4.10 -12.50 36.19
N MET A 92 -4.34 -13.69 35.62
CA MET A 92 -4.87 -14.82 36.36
C MET A 92 -3.86 -15.37 37.36
N ALA A 93 -2.60 -15.48 36.97
CA ALA A 93 -1.50 -15.90 37.84
C ALA A 93 -1.30 -14.91 39.00
N GLU A 94 -1.28 -13.61 38.72
CA GLU A 94 -1.22 -12.55 39.73
C GLU A 94 -2.38 -12.65 40.73
N LYS A 95 -3.61 -12.87 40.25
CA LYS A 95 -4.78 -13.06 41.12
C LYS A 95 -4.61 -14.25 42.05
N MET A 96 -4.06 -15.36 41.56
CA MET A 96 -3.81 -16.55 42.38
C MET A 96 -2.66 -16.33 43.36
N HIS A 97 -1.60 -15.66 42.94
CA HIS A 97 -0.48 -15.28 43.78
C HIS A 97 -0.93 -14.35 44.92
N HIS A 98 -1.69 -13.31 44.61
CA HIS A 98 -2.27 -12.40 45.59
C HIS A 98 -3.13 -13.16 46.61
N LYS A 99 -4.01 -14.07 46.16
CA LYS A 99 -4.81 -14.92 47.06
C LYS A 99 -3.93 -15.80 47.97
N ARG A 100 -2.81 -16.33 47.47
CA ARG A 100 -1.87 -17.14 48.26
C ARG A 100 -1.19 -16.30 49.33
N VAL A 101 -0.66 -15.14 48.96
CA VAL A 101 -0.02 -14.19 49.89
C VAL A 101 -0.99 -13.76 50.99
N GLU A 102 -2.21 -13.40 50.64
CA GLU A 102 -3.24 -13.01 51.61
C GLU A 102 -3.66 -14.17 52.53
N ARG A 103 -3.60 -15.42 52.06
CA ARG A 103 -3.82 -16.59 52.92
C ARG A 103 -2.66 -16.79 53.91
N LEU A 104 -1.42 -16.59 53.46
CA LEU A 104 -0.23 -16.68 54.32
C LEU A 104 -0.25 -15.62 55.41
N LYS A 105 -0.46 -14.34 55.06
CA LYS A 105 -0.59 -13.24 56.02
C LYS A 105 -1.65 -13.50 57.10
N ARG A 106 -2.81 -14.05 56.70
CA ARG A 106 -3.88 -14.42 57.65
C ARG A 106 -3.51 -15.60 58.55
N ARG A 107 -2.72 -16.57 58.06
CA ARG A 107 -2.19 -17.66 58.88
C ARG A 107 -1.14 -17.15 59.87
N GLU A 108 -0.21 -16.33 59.41
CA GLU A 108 0.81 -15.68 60.25
C GLU A 108 0.16 -14.86 61.36
N LYS A 109 -0.85 -14.04 61.03
CA LYS A 109 -1.63 -13.28 62.04
C LYS A 109 -2.27 -14.20 63.08
N ARG A 110 -2.89 -15.31 62.67
CA ARG A 110 -3.49 -16.28 63.60
C ARG A 110 -2.46 -17.01 64.44
N ASN A 111 -1.39 -17.52 63.83
CA ASN A 111 -0.33 -18.23 64.54
C ASN A 111 0.37 -17.31 65.54
N LYS A 112 0.56 -16.02 65.19
CA LYS A 112 1.11 -15.03 66.11
C LYS A 112 0.22 -14.82 67.34
N LEU A 113 -1.10 -14.89 67.20
CA LEU A 113 -2.04 -14.77 68.33
C LEU A 113 -2.15 -16.04 69.18
N LEU A 114 -1.82 -17.21 68.61
CA LEU A 114 -1.94 -18.51 69.27
C LEU A 114 -0.62 -18.99 69.91
N ASN A 115 0.52 -18.51 69.39
CA ASN A 115 1.87 -18.85 69.89
C ASN A 115 2.55 -17.64 70.57
N SER A 116 1.77 -16.63 70.97
CA SER A 116 2.20 -15.52 71.83
C SER A 116 1.74 -15.74 73.26
#